data_AF-A0AAU3VBY5-F1
#
_entry.id   AF-A0AAU3VBY5-F1
#
_cell.length_a   1.000
_cell.length_b   1.000
_cell.length_c   1.000
_cell.angle_alpha   90.00
_cell.angle_beta   90.00
_cell.angle_gamma   90.00
#
_symmetry.space_group_name_H-M   'P 1'
#
loop_
_entity.id
_entity.type
_entity.pdbx_description
1 polymer ?
#
loop_
_entity_poly.entity_id
_entity_poly.type
_entity_poly.pdbx_seq_one_letter_code
_entity_poly.pdbx_strand_id
1 'polypeptide(L)'
;MSQPDMYPEEVPREKPKRRALHRQEDLRTPPFPLGDWGEPAERLEELYRWVEADALRTVEWYLADRLRKRRWARSLRVGAALFATTGAVLAVTGAGGHIRWAYAALVLAVVCVGLDRYLGLTAGWMRDMATAQAVQRRLEALRFDWASESVREVLGPTEGTAAEAAERCLTVLRRFSEDVSELVRCETADWMVDFRAGAAPLRTQSLTWAGSTRGPEGAATGTGGRFPLLPGGRPSMPRQRPPEGPRAS
;
A
#
# COMPACT_ATOMS: atom_id res chain seq x y z
N MET A 1 -42.71 59.06 -4.77
CA MET A 1 -42.68 57.68 -4.24
C MET A 1 -41.42 57.04 -4.79
N SER A 2 -40.32 57.06 -4.02
CA SER A 2 -39.03 56.51 -4.45
C SER A 2 -38.91 55.08 -3.95
N GLN A 3 -38.73 54.12 -4.86
CA GLN A 3 -38.29 52.77 -4.51
C GLN A 3 -36.82 52.81 -4.06
N PRO A 4 -36.45 52.14 -2.96
CA PRO A 4 -35.04 51.93 -2.65
C PRO A 4 -34.52 50.75 -3.45
N ASP A 5 -33.39 50.97 -4.15
CA ASP A 5 -32.63 49.93 -4.83
C ASP A 5 -32.16 48.87 -3.81
N MET A 6 -32.66 47.64 -3.98
CA MET A 6 -32.26 46.48 -3.19
C MET A 6 -30.95 45.95 -3.79
N TYR A 7 -29.82 46.29 -3.19
CA TYR A 7 -28.55 45.64 -3.50
C TYR A 7 -28.64 44.15 -3.12
N PRO A 8 -28.23 43.21 -3.99
CA PRO A 8 -28.19 41.81 -3.62
C PRO A 8 -27.11 41.61 -2.56
N GLU A 9 -27.55 41.15 -1.40
CA GLU A 9 -26.72 40.80 -0.26
C GLU A 9 -25.69 39.74 -0.69
N GLU A 10 -24.41 40.12 -0.70
CA GLU A 10 -23.32 39.22 -1.03
C GLU A 10 -23.28 38.07 -0.02
N VAL A 11 -23.71 36.90 -0.47
CA VAL A 11 -23.63 35.65 0.30
C VAL A 11 -22.17 35.47 0.75
N PRO A 12 -21.88 35.35 2.06
CA PRO A 12 -20.52 35.18 2.51
C PRO A 12 -19.93 33.92 1.87
N ARG A 13 -18.97 34.10 0.94
CA ARG A 13 -18.19 32.99 0.40
C ARG A 13 -17.54 32.26 1.57
N GLU A 14 -18.03 31.06 1.88
CA GLU A 14 -17.37 30.12 2.78
C GLU A 14 -15.94 29.95 2.29
N LYS A 15 -15.00 30.53 3.06
CA LYS A 15 -13.57 30.33 2.84
C LYS A 15 -13.35 28.82 2.88
N PRO A 16 -12.70 28.21 1.87
CA PRO A 16 -12.44 26.79 1.90
C PRO A 16 -11.68 26.51 3.19
N LYS A 17 -12.29 25.72 4.09
CA LYS A 17 -11.63 25.23 5.30
C LYS A 17 -10.32 24.64 4.82
N ARG A 18 -9.22 25.36 5.08
CA ARG A 18 -7.87 24.85 4.91
C ARG A 18 -7.88 23.54 5.67
N ARG A 19 -7.81 22.41 4.94
CA ARG A 19 -7.51 21.06 5.42
C ARG A 19 -6.10 21.03 6.00
N ALA A 20 -5.84 21.91 6.97
CA ALA A 20 -4.59 22.06 7.65
C ALA A 20 -4.70 21.25 8.92
N LEU A 21 -4.08 20.07 8.85
CA LEU A 21 -3.79 19.20 9.98
C LEU A 21 -5.06 18.59 10.60
N HIS A 22 -5.59 17.55 9.93
CA HIS A 22 -6.08 16.43 10.73
C HIS A 22 -4.91 16.01 11.62
N ARG A 23 -4.94 16.52 12.86
CA ARG A 23 -4.27 15.94 14.02
C ARG A 23 -4.48 14.45 13.86
N GLN A 24 -3.38 13.74 13.59
CA GLN A 24 -3.36 12.31 13.30
C GLN A 24 -4.09 11.62 14.44
N GLU A 25 -5.39 11.36 14.26
CA GLU A 25 -6.16 10.61 15.22
C GLU A 25 -5.54 9.22 15.21
N ASP A 26 -5.13 8.76 16.39
CA ASP A 26 -4.67 7.39 16.55
C ASP A 26 -5.72 6.46 15.93
N LEU A 27 -5.28 5.33 15.35
CA LEU A 27 -6.12 4.20 14.96
C LEU A 27 -6.80 3.61 16.20
N ARG A 28 -7.74 4.35 16.79
CA ARG A 28 -8.56 3.93 17.92
C ARG A 28 -9.95 3.68 17.38
N THR A 29 -10.40 2.44 17.45
CA THR A 29 -11.78 2.09 17.14
C THR A 29 -12.73 3.07 17.87
N PRO A 30 -13.75 3.62 17.20
CA PRO A 30 -14.71 4.48 17.87
C PRO A 30 -15.38 3.69 19.01
N PRO A 31 -16.00 4.33 20.00
CA PRO A 31 -16.76 3.59 21.00
C PRO A 31 -17.81 2.72 20.29
N PHE A 32 -17.90 1.45 20.70
CA PHE A 32 -18.90 0.52 20.18
C PHE A 32 -20.29 1.07 20.51
N PRO A 33 -21.22 1.12 19.53
CA PRO A 33 -22.56 1.62 19.78
C PRO A 33 -23.25 0.71 20.80
N LEU A 34 -23.54 1.25 21.98
CA LEU A 34 -24.38 0.62 22.99
C LEU A 34 -25.82 0.93 22.62
N GLY A 35 -26.63 -0.08 22.31
CA GLY A 35 -27.96 0.14 21.76
C GLY A 35 -29.00 -0.90 22.16
N ASP A 36 -30.17 -0.39 22.52
CA ASP A 36 -31.41 -1.09 22.83
C ASP A 36 -31.93 -1.89 21.62
N TRP A 37 -32.23 -3.18 21.81
CA TRP A 37 -32.55 -4.15 20.74
C TRP A 37 -34.05 -4.24 20.40
N GLY A 38 -34.84 -3.25 20.83
CA GLY A 38 -36.28 -3.20 20.55
C GLY A 38 -36.62 -3.16 19.04
N GLU A 39 -35.74 -2.57 18.23
CA GLU A 39 -35.87 -2.49 16.76
C GLU A 39 -34.59 -3.04 16.09
N PRO A 40 -34.53 -4.37 15.82
CA PRO A 40 -33.29 -5.03 15.42
C PRO A 40 -32.76 -4.58 14.05
N ALA A 41 -33.64 -4.28 13.09
CA ALA A 41 -33.23 -3.88 11.74
C ALA A 41 -32.50 -2.53 11.72
N GLU A 42 -33.00 -1.52 12.45
CA GLU A 42 -32.35 -0.21 12.53
C GLU A 42 -30.99 -0.30 13.22
N ARG A 43 -30.87 -1.13 14.26
CA ARG A 43 -29.61 -1.35 14.99
C ARG A 43 -28.57 -2.08 14.16
N LEU A 44 -28.98 -3.04 13.35
CA LEU A 44 -28.11 -3.72 12.39
C LEU A 44 -27.55 -2.73 11.36
N GLU A 45 -28.38 -1.83 10.84
CA GLU A 45 -27.95 -0.79 9.90
C GLU A 45 -27.02 0.24 10.55
N GLU A 46 -27.27 0.64 11.81
CA GLU A 46 -26.34 1.47 12.57
C GLU A 46 -24.97 0.79 12.78
N LEU A 47 -24.98 -0.49 13.12
CA LEU A 47 -23.75 -1.29 13.27
C LEU A 47 -22.99 -1.39 11.95
N TYR A 48 -23.69 -1.65 10.84
CA TYR A 48 -23.10 -1.66 9.51
C TYR A 48 -22.43 -0.32 9.18
N ARG A 49 -23.14 0.80 9.36
CA ARG A 49 -22.59 2.15 9.11
C ARG A 49 -21.41 2.48 10.02
N TRP A 50 -21.43 2.03 11.27
CA TRP A 50 -20.31 2.20 12.20
C TRP A 50 -19.08 1.40 11.75
N VAL A 51 -19.25 0.14 11.36
CA VAL A 51 -18.16 -0.72 10.84
C VAL A 51 -17.58 -0.16 9.53
N GLU A 52 -18.46 0.28 8.62
CA GLU A 52 -18.06 0.91 7.37
C GLU A 52 -17.26 2.19 7.59
N ALA A 53 -17.72 3.06 8.49
CA ALA A 53 -17.03 4.30 8.84
C ALA A 53 -15.65 4.03 9.45
N ASP A 54 -15.52 3.02 10.31
CA ASP A 54 -14.24 2.64 10.90
C ASP A 54 -13.23 2.14 9.84
N ALA A 55 -13.69 1.32 8.89
CA ALA A 55 -12.88 0.86 7.78
C ALA A 55 -12.42 2.01 6.86
N LEU A 56 -13.33 2.93 6.53
CA LEU A 56 -13.00 4.11 5.72
C LEU A 56 -11.98 5.01 6.42
N ARG A 57 -12.15 5.24 7.73
CA ARG A 57 -11.18 5.99 8.53
C ARG A 57 -9.81 5.31 8.58
N THR A 58 -9.79 3.99 8.67
CA THR A 58 -8.54 3.21 8.60
C THR A 58 -7.84 3.43 7.25
N VAL A 59 -8.58 3.37 6.14
CA VAL A 59 -8.05 3.67 4.80
C VAL A 59 -7.50 5.09 4.72
N GLU A 60 -8.26 6.07 5.21
CA GLU A 60 -7.83 7.47 5.22
C GLU A 60 -6.56 7.67 6.04
N TRP A 61 -6.44 7.01 7.20
CA TRP A 61 -5.25 7.06 8.04
C TRP A 61 -4.01 6.57 7.29
N TYR A 62 -4.09 5.42 6.60
CA TYR A 62 -2.99 4.92 5.76
C TYR A 62 -2.66 5.87 4.60
N LEU A 63 -3.68 6.50 4.00
CA LEU A 63 -3.48 7.38 2.85
C LEU A 63 -3.04 8.82 3.21
N ALA A 64 -3.22 9.26 4.47
CA ALA A 64 -3.04 10.66 4.88
C ALA A 64 -1.60 11.17 4.69
N ASP A 65 -0.58 10.37 5.04
CA ASP A 65 0.83 10.81 4.97
C ASP A 65 1.51 10.46 3.62
N ARG A 66 0.79 9.79 2.71
CA ARG A 66 1.36 9.23 1.47
C ARG A 66 2.02 10.27 0.58
N LEU A 67 1.46 11.48 0.49
CA LEU A 67 1.98 12.52 -0.40
C LEU A 67 3.32 13.08 0.12
N ARG A 68 3.48 13.18 1.44
CA ARG A 68 4.71 13.64 2.05
C ARG A 68 5.80 12.59 1.88
N LYS A 69 5.53 11.33 2.26
CA LYS A 69 6.46 10.20 2.05
C LYS A 69 6.88 10.06 0.58
N ARG A 70 5.92 10.13 -0.36
CA ARG A 70 6.19 10.06 -1.80
C ARG A 70 7.04 11.23 -2.31
N ARG A 71 6.77 12.46 -1.86
CA ARG A 71 7.56 13.63 -2.26
C ARG A 71 8.99 13.50 -1.76
N TRP A 72 9.19 13.14 -0.49
CA TRP A 72 10.52 12.92 0.09
C TRP A 72 11.30 11.80 -0.62
N ALA A 73 10.67 10.64 -0.84
CA ALA A 73 11.27 9.54 -1.59
C ALA A 73 11.69 9.96 -3.02
N ARG A 74 10.82 10.72 -3.71
CA ARG A 74 11.14 11.21 -5.05
C ARG A 74 12.28 12.23 -5.05
N SER A 75 12.30 13.16 -4.10
CA SER A 75 13.38 14.13 -3.95
C SER A 75 14.72 13.45 -3.69
N LEU A 76 14.76 12.43 -2.83
CA LEU A 76 15.98 11.66 -2.56
C LEU A 76 16.47 10.90 -3.81
N ARG A 77 15.57 10.34 -4.62
CA ARG A 77 15.94 9.66 -5.86
C ARG A 77 16.47 10.60 -6.93
N VAL A 78 15.82 11.74 -7.11
CA VAL A 78 16.29 12.77 -8.05
C VAL A 78 17.63 13.33 -7.59
N GLY A 79 17.79 13.61 -6.29
CA GLY A 79 19.06 14.02 -5.69
C GLY A 79 20.16 12.99 -5.93
N ALA A 80 19.89 11.71 -5.65
CA ALA A 80 20.85 10.63 -5.89
C ALA A 80 21.29 10.55 -7.36
N ALA A 81 20.36 10.65 -8.30
CA ALA A 81 20.67 10.63 -9.73
C ALA A 81 21.50 11.84 -10.17
N LEU A 82 21.16 13.04 -9.69
CA LEU A 82 21.91 14.27 -9.98
C LEU A 82 23.34 14.17 -9.43
N PHE A 83 23.50 13.80 -8.16
CA PHE A 83 24.81 13.69 -7.54
C PHE A 83 25.67 12.58 -8.16
N ALA A 84 25.07 11.43 -8.53
CA ALA A 84 25.78 10.38 -9.24
C ALA A 84 26.27 10.85 -10.62
N THR A 85 25.40 11.53 -11.37
CA THR A 85 25.72 12.04 -12.71
C THR A 85 26.79 13.14 -12.64
N THR A 86 26.63 14.12 -11.74
CA THR A 86 27.62 15.18 -11.52
C THR A 86 28.96 14.60 -11.06
N GLY A 87 28.95 13.64 -10.13
CA GLY A 87 30.16 12.95 -9.67
C GLY A 87 30.88 12.23 -10.80
N ALA A 88 30.14 11.49 -11.64
CA ALA A 88 30.72 10.79 -12.80
C ALA A 88 31.31 11.77 -13.83
N VAL A 89 30.59 12.85 -14.16
CA VAL A 89 31.07 13.86 -15.12
C VAL A 89 32.33 14.55 -14.59
N LEU A 90 32.37 14.94 -13.31
CA LEU A 90 33.55 15.56 -12.70
C LEU A 90 34.74 14.59 -12.63
N ALA A 91 34.50 13.30 -12.38
CA ALA A 91 35.55 12.28 -12.37
C ALA A 91 36.17 12.08 -13.77
N VAL A 92 35.34 12.05 -14.81
CA VAL A 92 35.79 11.83 -16.21
C VAL A 92 36.46 13.07 -16.80
N THR A 93 35.94 14.27 -16.52
CA THR A 93 36.48 15.51 -17.10
C THR A 93 37.81 15.93 -16.48
N GLY A 94 38.19 15.36 -15.32
CA GLY A 94 39.51 15.56 -14.70
C GLY A 94 39.84 17.02 -14.41
N ALA A 95 38.85 17.93 -14.37
CA ALA A 95 39.08 19.36 -14.33
C ALA A 95 39.88 19.75 -13.07
N GLY A 96 41.14 20.13 -13.27
CA GLY A 96 41.92 21.02 -12.39
C GLY A 96 41.92 20.76 -10.88
N GLY A 97 41.99 19.50 -10.42
CA GLY A 97 42.06 19.19 -8.98
C GLY A 97 40.69 19.12 -8.27
N HIS A 98 39.58 19.10 -9.01
CA HIS A 98 38.22 18.95 -8.46
C HIS A 98 37.81 17.51 -8.13
N ILE A 99 38.75 16.55 -8.14
CA ILE A 99 38.44 15.14 -7.89
C ILE A 99 37.81 14.88 -6.51
N ARG A 100 38.15 15.71 -5.52
CA ARG A 100 37.51 15.69 -4.19
C ARG A 100 36.01 15.99 -4.27
N TRP A 101 35.59 16.88 -5.17
CA TRP A 101 34.18 17.21 -5.38
C TRP A 101 33.43 16.11 -6.14
N ALA A 102 34.11 15.41 -7.05
CA ALA A 102 33.56 14.21 -7.69
C ALA A 102 33.25 13.12 -6.65
N TYR A 103 34.21 12.82 -5.76
CA TYR A 103 33.98 11.88 -4.65
C TYR A 103 32.91 12.37 -3.68
N ALA A 104 32.89 13.65 -3.31
CA ALA A 104 31.87 14.22 -2.44
C ALA A 104 30.46 14.07 -3.05
N ALA A 105 30.30 14.31 -4.35
CA ALA A 105 29.03 14.10 -5.06
C ALA A 105 28.62 12.62 -5.05
N LEU A 106 29.55 11.69 -5.32
CA LEU A 106 29.24 10.26 -5.25
C LEU A 106 28.84 9.80 -3.84
N VAL A 107 29.53 10.28 -2.80
CA VAL A 107 29.15 10.01 -1.39
C VAL A 107 27.76 10.55 -1.11
N LEU A 108 27.44 11.76 -1.55
CA LEU A 108 26.12 12.34 -1.34
C LEU A 108 25.02 11.55 -2.06
N ALA A 109 25.30 11.00 -3.26
CA ALA A 109 24.38 10.10 -3.94
C ALA A 109 24.10 8.83 -3.11
N VAL A 110 25.14 8.22 -2.53
CA VAL A 110 25.02 7.06 -1.65
C VAL A 110 24.24 7.41 -0.38
N VAL A 111 24.48 8.57 0.22
CA VAL A 111 23.73 9.07 1.39
C VAL A 111 22.26 9.26 1.05
N CYS A 112 21.91 9.82 -0.12
CA CYS A 112 20.52 9.96 -0.55
C CYS A 112 19.81 8.60 -0.65
N VAL A 113 20.47 7.59 -1.21
CA VAL A 113 19.93 6.21 -1.30
C VAL A 113 19.83 5.57 0.10
N GLY A 114 20.85 5.76 0.94
CA GLY A 114 20.88 5.26 2.31
C GLY A 114 19.76 5.86 3.16
N LEU A 115 19.50 7.16 3.04
CA LEU A 115 18.40 7.83 3.73
C LEU A 115 17.03 7.33 3.27
N ASP A 116 16.80 7.13 1.95
CA ASP A 116 15.53 6.56 1.45
C ASP A 116 15.27 5.15 2.01
N ARG A 117 16.34 4.34 2.14
CA ARG A 117 16.28 3.00 2.72
C ARG A 117 16.10 3.00 4.23
N TYR A 118 16.90 3.77 4.96
CA TYR A 118 16.87 3.84 6.42
C TYR A 118 15.54 4.39 6.94
N LEU A 119 15.05 5.46 6.32
CA LEU A 119 13.74 6.03 6.64
C LEU A 119 12.59 5.20 6.05
N GLY A 120 12.89 4.21 5.19
CA GLY A 120 11.91 3.37 4.54
C GLY A 120 10.87 4.17 3.74
N LEU A 121 11.21 5.36 3.24
CA LEU A 121 10.22 6.29 2.67
C LEU A 121 9.49 5.68 1.49
N THR A 122 10.24 5.08 0.56
CA THR A 122 9.67 4.38 -0.59
C THR A 122 8.84 3.16 -0.14
N ALA A 123 9.42 2.28 0.68
CA ALA A 123 8.75 1.05 1.09
C ALA A 123 7.46 1.35 1.89
N GLY A 124 7.54 2.33 2.79
CA GLY A 124 6.44 2.78 3.63
C GLY A 124 5.24 3.28 2.82
N TRP A 125 5.41 4.20 1.87
CA TRP A 125 4.24 4.70 1.11
C TRP A 125 3.61 3.63 0.21
N MET A 126 4.42 2.68 -0.31
CA MET A 126 3.89 1.56 -1.11
C MET A 126 3.13 0.57 -0.22
N ARG A 127 3.65 0.30 0.97
CA ARG A 127 3.01 -0.54 1.99
C ARG A 127 1.69 0.07 2.47
N ASP A 128 1.70 1.35 2.82
CA ASP A 128 0.49 2.10 3.20
C ASP A 128 -0.59 2.01 2.11
N MET A 129 -0.20 2.15 0.83
CA MET A 129 -1.12 2.00 -0.30
C MET A 129 -1.67 0.58 -0.43
N ALA A 130 -0.81 -0.43 -0.30
CA ALA A 130 -1.23 -1.83 -0.41
C ALA A 130 -2.24 -2.20 0.68
N THR A 131 -1.99 -1.79 1.93
CA THR A 131 -2.91 -2.02 3.06
C THR A 131 -4.23 -1.28 2.87
N ALA A 132 -4.18 0.00 2.46
CA ALA A 132 -5.38 0.77 2.14
C ALA A 132 -6.23 0.09 1.05
N GLN A 133 -5.60 -0.40 -0.02
CA GLN A 133 -6.30 -1.13 -1.09
C GLN A 133 -6.86 -2.47 -0.61
N ALA A 134 -6.15 -3.18 0.26
CA ALA A 134 -6.64 -4.43 0.83
C ALA A 134 -7.87 -4.21 1.72
N VAL A 135 -7.88 -3.15 2.54
CA VAL A 135 -9.07 -2.76 3.32
C VAL A 135 -10.23 -2.38 2.39
N GLN A 136 -9.99 -1.58 1.34
CA GLN A 136 -11.06 -1.21 0.41
C GLN A 136 -11.69 -2.41 -0.30
N ARG A 137 -10.89 -3.37 -0.75
CA ARG A 137 -11.41 -4.60 -1.36
C ARG A 137 -12.29 -5.42 -0.41
N ARG A 138 -11.93 -5.48 0.87
CA ARG A 138 -12.74 -6.17 1.89
C ARG A 138 -14.01 -5.39 2.21
N LEU A 139 -13.96 -4.06 2.20
CA LEU A 139 -15.15 -3.22 2.39
C LEU A 139 -16.13 -3.36 1.23
N GLU A 140 -15.63 -3.47 0.00
CA GLU A 140 -16.47 -3.79 -1.16
C GLU A 140 -17.15 -5.16 -0.99
N ALA A 141 -16.41 -6.19 -0.57
CA ALA A 141 -16.99 -7.50 -0.27
C ALA A 141 -18.07 -7.42 0.82
N LEU A 142 -17.82 -6.71 1.93
CA LEU A 142 -18.79 -6.48 3.00
C LEU A 142 -20.09 -5.86 2.46
N ARG A 143 -19.98 -4.82 1.62
CA ARG A 143 -21.14 -4.15 1.02
C ARG A 143 -22.00 -5.10 0.19
N PHE A 144 -21.37 -5.99 -0.58
CA PHE A 144 -22.08 -6.99 -1.37
C PHE A 144 -22.71 -8.07 -0.50
N ASP A 145 -21.99 -8.58 0.49
CA ASP A 145 -22.50 -9.58 1.42
C ASP A 145 -23.70 -9.03 2.20
N TRP A 146 -23.60 -7.78 2.69
CA TRP A 146 -24.70 -7.08 3.34
C TRP A 146 -25.91 -6.93 2.42
N ALA A 147 -25.72 -6.40 1.20
CA ALA A 147 -26.80 -6.24 0.24
C ALA A 147 -27.47 -7.58 -0.10
N SER A 148 -26.71 -8.67 -0.18
CA SER A 148 -27.26 -10.00 -0.45
C SER A 148 -28.15 -10.49 0.69
N GLU A 149 -27.78 -10.23 1.94
CA GLU A 149 -28.57 -10.60 3.11
C GLU A 149 -29.78 -9.69 3.31
N SER A 150 -29.66 -8.37 3.08
CA SER A 150 -30.80 -7.45 3.09
C SER A 150 -31.84 -7.80 2.01
N VAL A 151 -31.40 -8.18 0.80
CA VAL A 151 -32.30 -8.65 -0.25
C VAL A 151 -32.96 -9.98 0.15
N ARG A 152 -32.23 -10.87 0.80
CA ARG A 152 -32.75 -12.16 1.29
C ARG A 152 -33.75 -11.99 2.43
N GLU A 153 -33.61 -10.95 3.25
CA GLU A 153 -34.59 -10.57 4.26
C GLU A 153 -35.89 -10.04 3.62
N VAL A 154 -35.78 -9.22 2.57
CA VAL A 154 -36.95 -8.59 1.90
C VAL A 154 -37.67 -9.54 0.92
N LEU A 155 -36.94 -10.42 0.21
CA LEU A 155 -37.46 -11.27 -0.86
C LEU A 155 -37.41 -12.78 -0.53
N GLY A 156 -36.88 -13.17 0.62
CA GLY A 156 -36.67 -14.57 0.98
C GLY A 156 -37.97 -15.33 1.27
N PRO A 157 -37.99 -16.66 1.09
CA PRO A 157 -39.07 -17.51 1.59
C PRO A 157 -39.24 -17.34 3.10
N THR A 158 -40.48 -17.40 3.61
CA THR A 158 -40.86 -17.18 5.02
C THR A 158 -40.30 -18.20 6.02
N GLU A 159 -39.33 -19.02 5.63
CA GLU A 159 -38.78 -20.13 6.44
C GLU A 159 -37.71 -19.68 7.45
N GLY A 160 -37.13 -18.48 7.30
CA GLY A 160 -36.14 -17.94 8.23
C GLY A 160 -36.78 -16.97 9.23
N THR A 161 -36.53 -17.18 10.53
CA THR A 161 -36.95 -16.22 11.56
C THR A 161 -36.15 -14.92 11.43
N ALA A 162 -36.74 -13.78 11.81
CA ALA A 162 -36.03 -12.49 11.83
C ALA A 162 -34.76 -12.52 12.70
N ALA A 163 -34.74 -13.39 13.73
CA ALA A 163 -33.56 -13.64 14.56
C ALA A 163 -32.42 -14.29 13.78
N GLU A 164 -32.69 -15.30 12.95
CA GLU A 164 -31.66 -15.95 12.13
C GLU A 164 -31.10 -15.02 11.04
N ALA A 165 -31.92 -14.11 10.50
CA ALA A 165 -31.43 -13.07 9.59
C ALA A 165 -30.48 -12.11 10.33
N ALA A 166 -30.87 -11.66 11.53
CA ALA A 166 -30.03 -10.81 12.36
C ALA A 166 -28.70 -11.47 12.74
N GLU A 167 -28.69 -12.75 13.12
CA GLU A 167 -27.48 -13.50 13.44
C GLU A 167 -26.51 -13.61 12.25
N ARG A 168 -27.05 -13.81 11.04
CA ARG A 168 -26.24 -13.83 9.81
C ARG A 168 -25.61 -12.46 9.53
N CYS A 169 -26.39 -11.38 9.62
CA CYS A 169 -25.90 -10.01 9.48
C CYS A 169 -24.79 -9.68 10.50
N LEU A 170 -24.99 -10.04 11.78
CA LEU A 170 -23.97 -9.86 12.82
C LEU A 170 -22.70 -10.67 12.55
N THR A 171 -22.83 -11.89 12.02
CA THR A 171 -21.69 -12.74 11.66
C THR A 171 -20.86 -12.11 10.54
N VAL A 172 -21.51 -11.54 9.53
CA VAL A 172 -20.84 -10.83 8.42
C VAL A 172 -20.05 -9.61 8.95
N LEU A 173 -20.67 -8.78 9.79
CA LEU A 173 -20.02 -7.61 10.39
C LEU A 173 -18.83 -8.00 11.28
N ARG A 174 -19.02 -9.02 12.13
CA ARG A 174 -17.96 -9.53 13.01
C ARG A 174 -16.77 -10.03 12.21
N ARG A 175 -17.00 -10.91 11.22
CA ARG A 175 -15.95 -11.47 10.37
C ARG A 175 -15.14 -10.38 9.69
N PHE A 176 -15.81 -9.37 9.13
CA PHE A 176 -15.13 -8.24 8.51
C PHE A 176 -14.26 -7.46 9.51
N SER A 177 -14.77 -7.20 10.72
CA SER A 177 -13.99 -6.48 11.75
C SER A 177 -12.74 -7.25 12.20
N GLU A 178 -12.86 -8.57 12.33
CA GLU A 178 -11.74 -9.47 12.63
C GLU A 178 -10.73 -9.49 11.47
N ASP A 179 -11.23 -9.55 10.22
CA ASP A 179 -10.40 -9.49 9.02
C ASP A 179 -9.59 -8.19 8.95
N VAL A 180 -10.21 -7.02 9.16
CA VAL A 180 -9.50 -5.73 9.17
C VAL A 180 -8.47 -5.68 10.28
N SER A 181 -8.82 -6.13 11.49
CA SER A 181 -7.89 -6.17 12.63
C SER A 181 -6.70 -7.09 12.35
N GLU A 182 -6.93 -8.24 11.75
CA GLU A 182 -5.90 -9.21 11.38
C GLU A 182 -4.99 -8.66 10.27
N LEU A 183 -5.55 -7.93 9.30
CA LEU A 183 -4.78 -7.26 8.27
C LEU A 183 -3.82 -6.21 8.87
N VAL A 184 -4.31 -5.38 9.80
CA VAL A 184 -3.47 -4.39 10.51
C VAL A 184 -2.41 -5.08 11.37
N ARG A 185 -2.76 -6.19 12.02
CA ARG A 185 -1.82 -6.98 12.83
C ARG A 185 -0.71 -7.61 11.99
N CYS A 186 -1.05 -8.26 10.88
CA CYS A 186 -0.09 -8.78 9.91
C CYS A 186 0.79 -7.65 9.36
N GLU A 187 0.19 -6.50 9.07
CA GLU A 187 0.90 -5.35 8.54
C GLU A 187 1.93 -4.82 9.55
N THR A 188 1.57 -4.74 10.83
CA THR A 188 2.48 -4.34 11.90
C THR A 188 3.61 -5.36 12.09
N ALA A 189 3.30 -6.66 12.02
CA ALA A 189 4.29 -7.73 12.20
C ALA A 189 5.35 -7.75 11.08
N ASP A 190 4.93 -7.64 9.83
CA ASP A 190 5.82 -7.51 8.68
C ASP A 190 6.69 -6.24 8.80
N TRP A 191 6.12 -5.12 9.24
CA TRP A 191 6.89 -3.89 9.49
C TRP A 191 7.99 -4.11 10.54
N MET A 192 7.70 -4.84 11.62
CA MET A 192 8.72 -5.19 12.63
C MET A 192 9.85 -6.06 12.06
N VAL A 193 9.55 -6.97 11.13
CA VAL A 193 10.55 -7.81 10.46
C VAL A 193 11.42 -6.96 9.53
N ASP A 194 10.81 -6.13 8.69
CA ASP A 194 11.51 -5.24 7.77
C ASP A 194 12.40 -4.24 8.51
N PHE A 195 11.92 -3.69 9.64
CA PHE A 195 12.71 -2.78 10.48
C PHE A 195 13.95 -3.48 11.06
N ARG A 196 13.83 -4.74 11.50
CA ARG A 196 14.97 -5.53 11.99
C ARG A 196 15.93 -5.90 10.87
N ALA A 197 15.43 -6.23 9.68
CA ALA A 197 16.25 -6.60 8.52
C ALA A 197 16.98 -5.40 7.90
N GLY A 198 16.37 -4.21 7.91
CA GLY A 198 16.97 -2.96 7.42
C GLY A 198 18.17 -2.46 8.25
N ALA A 199 18.34 -2.96 9.47
CA ALA A 199 19.53 -2.73 10.30
C ALA A 199 20.72 -3.64 9.94
N ALA A 200 20.54 -4.63 9.07
CA ALA A 200 21.63 -5.48 8.61
C ALA A 200 22.53 -4.70 7.61
N PRO A 201 23.85 -4.59 7.87
CA PRO A 201 24.74 -3.83 7.00
C PRO A 201 24.75 -4.42 5.58
N LEU A 202 24.69 -3.52 4.60
CA LEU A 202 24.77 -3.79 3.17
C LEU A 202 25.87 -4.83 2.86
N ARG A 203 25.49 -6.08 2.56
CA ARG A 203 26.37 -6.97 1.80
C ARG A 203 26.49 -6.40 0.40
N THR A 204 27.67 -5.90 0.10
CA THR A 204 28.11 -5.36 -1.18
C THR A 204 27.89 -6.38 -2.31
N GLN A 205 26.71 -6.38 -2.93
CA GLN A 205 26.43 -7.19 -4.14
C GLN A 205 26.82 -6.45 -5.44
N SER A 206 27.57 -5.35 -5.35
CA SER A 206 27.94 -4.50 -6.49
C SER A 206 29.44 -4.58 -6.85
N LEU A 207 30.05 -5.77 -6.77
CA LEU A 207 31.43 -5.99 -7.24
C LEU A 207 31.55 -7.12 -8.28
N THR A 208 30.46 -7.78 -8.66
CA THR A 208 30.52 -8.89 -9.64
C THR A 208 30.55 -8.45 -11.11
N TRP A 209 30.44 -7.15 -11.41
CA TRP A 209 30.50 -6.64 -12.80
C TRP A 209 31.88 -6.08 -13.21
N ALA A 210 32.78 -5.79 -12.27
CA ALA A 210 34.08 -5.15 -12.55
C ALA A 210 35.24 -6.16 -12.71
N GLY A 211 34.99 -7.29 -13.38
CA GLY A 211 35.97 -8.36 -13.56
C GLY A 211 35.88 -9.03 -14.93
N SER A 212 35.72 -8.26 -16.02
CA SER A 212 35.83 -8.80 -17.37
C SER A 212 36.37 -7.77 -18.36
N THR A 213 37.61 -7.33 -18.16
CA THR A 213 38.38 -6.64 -19.21
C THR A 213 39.81 -7.19 -19.30
N ARG A 214 39.96 -8.17 -20.20
CA ARG A 214 41.00 -8.26 -21.25
C ARG A 214 42.46 -8.51 -20.81
N GLY A 215 42.89 -9.77 -20.93
CA GLY A 215 44.25 -10.10 -21.40
C GLY A 215 44.23 -10.29 -22.94
N PRO A 216 45.29 -9.95 -23.68
CA PRO A 216 45.34 -10.16 -25.12
C PRO A 216 45.80 -11.59 -25.46
N GLU A 217 45.48 -12.00 -26.69
CA GLU A 217 46.00 -13.15 -27.44
C GLU A 217 45.22 -14.48 -27.36
N GLY A 218 44.73 -14.93 -28.52
CA GLY A 218 44.20 -16.27 -28.74
C GLY A 218 42.88 -16.29 -29.51
N ALA A 219 42.96 -16.29 -30.83
CA ALA A 219 41.84 -16.34 -31.76
C ALA A 219 40.93 -17.58 -31.59
N ALA A 220 39.60 -17.39 -31.67
CA ALA A 220 38.66 -18.28 -32.37
C ALA A 220 37.20 -17.74 -32.29
N THR A 221 36.72 -17.25 -33.43
CA THR A 221 35.43 -17.57 -34.08
C THR A 221 34.13 -17.66 -33.24
N GLY A 222 33.13 -16.84 -33.60
CA GLY A 222 31.71 -17.27 -33.58
C GLY A 222 30.73 -16.43 -32.76
N THR A 223 30.07 -15.49 -33.44
CA THR A 223 28.63 -15.16 -33.41
C THR A 223 27.78 -15.46 -32.15
N GLY A 224 27.12 -14.43 -31.62
CA GLY A 224 25.78 -14.56 -31.04
C GLY A 224 25.56 -13.88 -29.70
N GLY A 225 24.83 -12.76 -29.71
CA GLY A 225 24.33 -12.12 -28.50
C GLY A 225 23.48 -13.07 -27.66
N ARG A 226 23.82 -13.21 -26.38
CA ARG A 226 23.00 -13.89 -25.37
C ARG A 226 22.87 -13.00 -24.14
N PHE A 227 21.65 -12.55 -23.90
CA PHE A 227 21.20 -12.01 -22.63
C PHE A 227 21.40 -13.05 -21.51
N PRO A 228 21.92 -12.70 -20.32
CA PRO A 228 21.89 -13.61 -19.19
C PRO A 228 20.45 -13.71 -18.66
N LEU A 229 19.82 -14.85 -18.90
CA LEU A 229 18.56 -15.25 -18.24
C LEU A 229 18.82 -15.45 -16.75
N LEU A 230 18.09 -14.75 -15.90
CA LEU A 230 18.02 -15.01 -14.46
C LEU A 230 17.54 -16.44 -14.19
N PRO A 231 18.01 -17.12 -13.12
CA PRO A 231 17.50 -18.42 -12.74
C PRO A 231 16.11 -18.27 -12.11
N GLY A 232 15.08 -18.28 -12.95
CA GLY A 232 13.68 -18.41 -12.54
C GLY A 232 13.39 -19.87 -12.17
N GLY A 233 13.11 -20.11 -10.89
CA GLY A 233 12.57 -21.38 -10.42
C GLY A 233 11.26 -21.69 -11.13
N ARG A 234 11.19 -22.86 -11.77
CA ARG A 234 9.93 -23.37 -12.33
C ARG A 234 9.04 -23.83 -11.17
N PRO A 235 7.78 -23.39 -11.07
CA PRO A 235 6.81 -24.04 -10.20
C PRO A 235 6.49 -25.42 -10.79
N SER A 236 6.83 -26.48 -10.06
CA SER A 236 6.44 -27.85 -10.36
C SER A 236 4.92 -27.98 -10.18
N MET A 237 4.16 -27.97 -11.28
CA MET A 237 2.75 -28.34 -11.21
C MET A 237 2.63 -29.85 -10.92
N PRO A 238 1.77 -30.26 -9.98
CA PRO A 238 1.45 -31.67 -9.80
C PRO A 238 0.71 -32.17 -11.04
N ARG A 239 1.28 -33.15 -11.73
CA ARG A 239 0.61 -33.82 -12.84
C ARG A 239 -0.58 -34.60 -12.27
N GLN A 240 -1.79 -34.18 -12.63
CA GLN A 240 -3.01 -34.97 -12.43
C GLN A 240 -2.86 -36.29 -13.20
N ARG A 241 -3.05 -37.43 -12.54
CA ARG A 241 -3.19 -38.74 -13.21
C ARG A 241 -4.60 -38.83 -13.82
N PRO A 242 -4.76 -39.38 -15.04
CA PRO A 242 -6.07 -39.70 -15.60
C PRO A 242 -6.78 -40.79 -14.77
N PRO A 243 -8.13 -40.81 -14.75
CA PRO A 243 -8.91 -41.84 -14.05
C PRO A 243 -8.76 -43.20 -14.73
N GLU A 244 -8.50 -44.25 -13.95
CA GLU A 244 -8.55 -45.63 -14.42
C GLU A 244 -10.01 -46.03 -14.71
N GLY A 245 -10.28 -46.47 -15.93
CA GLY A 245 -11.59 -46.99 -16.35
C GLY A 245 -11.91 -48.35 -15.69
N PRO A 246 -13.19 -48.77 -15.75
CA PRO A 246 -13.70 -49.91 -14.99
C PRO A 246 -13.09 -51.23 -15.45
N ARG A 247 -12.56 -52.03 -14.51
CA ARG A 247 -12.24 -53.44 -14.77
C ARG A 247 -13.49 -54.28 -14.55
N ALA A 248 -13.95 -54.90 -15.63
CA ALA A 248 -14.95 -55.96 -15.63
C ALA A 248 -14.31 -57.28 -15.19
N SER A 249 -14.88 -57.91 -14.16
CA SER A 249 -15.14 -59.36 -14.00
C SER A 249 -15.76 -59.58 -12.63
#